data_AF-A0A6A9SP48-F1
#
_entry.id   AF-A0A6A9SP48-F1
#
_cell.length_a   1.000
_cell.length_b   1.000
_cell.length_c   1.000
_cell.angle_alpha   90.00
_cell.angle_beta   90.00
_cell.angle_gamma   90.00
#
_symmetry.space_group_name_H-M   'P 1'
#
loop_
_entity.id
_entity.type
_entity.pdbx_description
1 polymer ?
#
loop_
_entity_poly.entity_id
_entity_poly.type
_entity_poly.pdbx_seq_one_letter_code
_entity_poly.pdbx_strand_id
1 'polypeptide(L)'
;MFGTIDSLEGGDRPDMSNRDGLFDREVFLDVLVNAIPLGILLFFVALFVTYGSYPSDVLVVFVQMSLIVVPAVVLLVLTYYAARAVTRAEREDDSATPPGYSRADAEVVSADDD
;
A
#
# COMPACT_ATOMS: atom_id res chain seq x y z
N MET A 1 -21.74 47.18 -37.95
CA MET A 1 -20.56 46.40 -38.35
C MET A 1 -19.55 46.55 -37.22
N PHE A 2 -19.70 45.74 -36.17
CA PHE A 2 -18.97 45.86 -34.90
C PHE A 2 -17.95 44.73 -34.83
N GLY A 3 -16.74 45.09 -34.40
CA GLY A 3 -15.53 44.28 -34.52
C GLY A 3 -15.60 42.94 -33.80
N THR A 4 -14.88 42.01 -34.41
CA THR A 4 -14.54 40.67 -33.97
C THR A 4 -14.13 40.64 -32.50
N ILE A 5 -14.93 39.95 -31.69
CA ILE A 5 -14.60 39.64 -30.30
C ILE A 5 -13.54 38.54 -30.34
N ASP A 6 -12.35 38.95 -29.95
CA ASP A 6 -11.16 38.15 -29.69
C ASP A 6 -11.41 37.26 -28.45
N SER A 7 -12.17 36.17 -28.61
CA SER A 7 -12.68 35.40 -27.45
C SER A 7 -12.61 33.89 -27.63
N LEU A 8 -11.55 33.37 -28.26
CA LEU A 8 -11.26 31.94 -28.22
C LEU A 8 -9.77 31.69 -27.95
N GLU A 9 -9.25 32.30 -26.88
CA GLU A 9 -8.11 31.73 -26.18
C GLU A 9 -8.61 30.52 -25.40
N GLY A 10 -8.80 29.42 -26.13
CA GLY A 10 -8.95 28.08 -25.58
C GLY A 10 -7.61 27.67 -24.99
N GLY A 11 -7.30 28.21 -23.82
CA GLY A 11 -6.22 27.75 -22.98
C GLY A 11 -6.50 26.29 -22.62
N ASP A 12 -5.76 25.40 -23.29
CA ASP A 12 -5.64 24.00 -22.95
C ASP A 12 -5.17 23.94 -21.49
N ARG A 13 -6.11 23.74 -20.58
CA ARG A 13 -5.84 23.65 -19.15
C ARG A 13 -5.04 22.36 -18.96
N PRO A 14 -3.80 22.41 -18.44
CA PRO A 14 -3.04 21.20 -18.17
C PRO A 14 -3.87 20.30 -17.25
N ASP A 15 -4.08 19.06 -17.69
CA ASP A 15 -4.88 18.07 -17.00
C ASP A 15 -4.21 17.70 -15.67
N MET A 16 -4.90 17.92 -14.56
CA MET A 16 -4.41 17.60 -13.23
C MET A 16 -4.59 16.11 -12.86
N SER A 17 -4.37 15.20 -13.82
CA SER A 17 -4.77 13.78 -13.75
C SER A 17 -3.86 12.86 -12.91
N ASN A 18 -2.93 13.37 -12.10
CA ASN A 18 -1.86 12.53 -11.52
C ASN A 18 -1.74 12.53 -9.98
N ARG A 19 -2.85 12.67 -9.23
CA ARG A 19 -2.84 12.63 -7.75
C ARG A 19 -3.22 11.28 -7.12
N ASP A 20 -3.26 10.20 -7.88
CA ASP A 20 -3.79 8.92 -7.38
C ASP A 20 -2.70 8.03 -6.75
N GLY A 21 -1.42 8.41 -6.85
CA GLY A 21 -0.31 7.47 -6.57
C GLY A 21 0.29 7.48 -5.16
N LEU A 22 -0.13 8.35 -4.23
CA LEU A 22 0.54 8.47 -2.93
C LEU A 22 0.12 7.36 -1.95
N PHE A 23 -1.18 7.13 -1.80
CA PHE A 23 -1.73 6.09 -0.92
C PHE A 23 -1.33 4.67 -1.34
N ASP A 24 -1.37 4.37 -2.65
CA ASP A 24 -0.97 3.06 -3.16
C ASP A 24 0.52 2.78 -2.94
N ARG A 25 1.37 3.79 -3.08
CA ARG A 25 2.83 3.63 -2.92
C ARG A 25 3.22 3.45 -1.46
N GLU A 26 2.62 4.18 -0.53
CA GLU A 26 2.93 4.08 0.90
C GLU A 26 2.52 2.71 1.45
N VAL A 27 1.30 2.26 1.15
CA VAL A 27 0.80 0.92 1.52
C VAL A 27 1.62 -0.18 0.87
N PHE A 28 1.90 -0.07 -0.44
CA PHE A 28 2.72 -1.05 -1.15
C PHE A 28 4.15 -1.10 -0.59
N LEU A 29 4.74 0.03 -0.23
CA LEU A 29 6.08 0.12 0.36
C LEU A 29 6.11 -0.57 1.72
N ASP A 30 5.13 -0.35 2.60
CA ASP A 30 5.06 -1.01 3.90
C ASP A 30 4.88 -2.53 3.79
N VAL A 31 4.03 -2.98 2.86
CA VAL A 31 3.85 -4.41 2.58
C VAL A 31 5.12 -5.01 1.98
N LEU A 32 5.78 -4.31 1.05
CA LEU A 32 7.00 -4.76 0.40
C LEU A 32 8.20 -4.81 1.37
N VAL A 33 8.33 -3.82 2.26
CA VAL A 33 9.38 -3.75 3.29
C VAL A 33 9.32 -4.97 4.22
N ASN A 34 8.13 -5.53 4.47
CA ASN A 34 7.98 -6.77 5.24
C ASN A 34 8.02 -8.04 4.37
N ALA A 35 7.55 -7.97 3.12
CA ALA A 35 7.53 -9.12 2.20
C ALA A 35 8.95 -9.57 1.79
N ILE A 36 9.90 -8.63 1.63
CA ILE A 36 11.28 -8.96 1.29
C ILE A 36 11.95 -9.81 2.40
N PRO A 37 11.97 -9.38 3.69
CA PRO A 37 12.43 -10.21 4.80
C PRO A 37 11.75 -11.58 4.86
N LEU A 38 10.42 -11.63 4.67
CA LEU A 38 9.67 -12.88 4.69
C LEU A 38 10.12 -13.84 3.58
N GLY A 39 10.33 -13.33 2.36
CA GLY A 39 10.85 -14.11 1.24
C GLY A 39 12.25 -14.66 1.51
N ILE A 40 13.14 -13.87 2.11
CA ILE A 40 14.49 -14.31 2.50
C ILE A 40 14.42 -15.42 3.54
N LEU A 41 13.57 -15.29 4.56
CA LEU A 41 13.40 -16.32 5.59
C LEU A 41 12.85 -17.62 4.98
N LEU A 42 11.84 -17.53 4.12
CA LEU A 42 11.26 -18.69 3.44
C LEU A 42 12.29 -19.39 2.54
N PHE A 43 13.11 -18.61 1.85
CA PHE A 43 14.23 -19.11 1.05
C PHE A 43 15.24 -19.88 1.92
N PHE A 44 15.60 -19.36 3.09
CA PHE A 44 16.51 -20.07 4.00
C PHE A 44 15.88 -21.34 4.57
N VAL A 45 14.60 -21.34 4.92
CA VAL A 45 13.90 -22.57 5.32
C VAL A 45 14.01 -23.62 4.20
N ALA A 46 13.69 -23.24 2.95
CA ALA A 46 13.76 -24.14 1.82
C ALA A 46 15.19 -24.64 1.56
N LEU A 47 16.18 -23.75 1.56
CA LEU A 47 17.59 -24.12 1.45
C LEU A 47 18.00 -25.10 2.54
N PHE A 48 17.57 -24.87 3.78
CA PHE A 48 18.01 -25.68 4.89
C PHE A 48 17.38 -27.08 4.91
N VAL A 49 16.12 -27.17 4.48
CA VAL A 49 15.44 -28.46 4.30
C VAL A 49 16.04 -29.26 3.13
N THR A 50 16.50 -28.60 2.06
CA THR A 50 16.95 -29.27 0.83
C THR A 50 18.45 -29.57 0.78
N TYR A 51 19.30 -28.71 1.35
CA TYR A 51 20.77 -28.81 1.26
C TYR A 51 21.44 -29.04 2.62
N GLY A 52 20.76 -29.70 3.56
CA GLY A 52 21.28 -29.93 4.90
C GLY A 52 22.54 -30.78 4.98
N SER A 53 23.72 -30.18 4.83
CA SER A 53 25.05 -30.81 5.01
C SER A 53 25.66 -30.59 6.40
N TYR A 54 24.91 -30.03 7.34
CA TYR A 54 25.37 -29.72 8.71
C TYR A 54 25.02 -30.85 9.70
N PRO A 55 25.61 -30.86 10.91
CA PRO A 55 25.37 -31.88 11.92
C PRO A 55 23.87 -32.04 12.22
N SER A 56 23.36 -33.27 12.10
CA SER A 56 21.94 -33.61 12.32
C SER A 56 21.58 -33.75 13.80
N ASP A 57 22.28 -33.03 14.69
CA ASP A 57 21.92 -32.98 16.10
C ASP A 57 20.57 -32.28 16.25
N VAL A 58 19.65 -32.95 16.93
CA VAL A 58 18.26 -32.49 17.09
C VAL A 58 18.19 -31.10 17.72
N LEU A 59 19.05 -30.80 18.70
CA LEU A 59 19.06 -29.48 19.33
C LEU A 59 19.56 -28.40 18.37
N VAL A 60 20.58 -28.70 17.57
CA VAL A 60 21.14 -27.76 16.59
C VAL A 60 20.12 -27.42 15.51
N VAL A 61 19.49 -28.44 14.93
CA VAL A 61 18.44 -28.26 13.91
C VAL A 61 17.25 -27.50 14.49
N PHE A 62 16.83 -27.84 15.72
CA PHE A 62 15.72 -27.16 16.39
C PHE A 62 16.01 -25.68 16.60
N VAL A 63 17.19 -25.32 17.13
CA VAL A 63 17.58 -23.92 17.35
C VAL A 63 17.69 -23.18 16.02
N GLN A 64 18.35 -23.77 15.02
CA GLN A 64 18.48 -23.17 13.69
C GLN A 64 17.11 -22.87 13.06
N MET A 65 16.18 -23.83 13.09
CA MET A 65 14.84 -23.61 12.55
C MET A 65 14.03 -22.63 13.36
N SER A 66 14.15 -22.67 14.69
CA SER A 66 13.46 -21.71 15.55
C SER A 66 13.88 -20.27 15.25
N LEU A 67 15.17 -20.02 15.01
CA LEU A 67 15.69 -18.69 14.67
C LEU A 67 15.17 -18.12 13.35
N ILE A 68 14.60 -18.95 12.46
CA ILE A 68 14.13 -18.52 11.14
C ILE A 68 12.60 -18.56 11.10
N VAL A 69 12.01 -19.66 11.57
CA VAL A 69 10.56 -19.87 11.56
C VAL A 69 9.86 -18.92 12.53
N VAL A 70 10.41 -18.69 13.73
CA VAL A 70 9.79 -17.77 14.70
C VAL A 70 9.68 -16.34 14.13
N PRO A 71 10.77 -15.69 13.67
CA PRO A 71 10.63 -14.37 13.08
C PRO A 71 9.81 -14.38 11.78
N ALA A 72 9.84 -15.46 10.98
CA ALA A 72 9.00 -15.56 9.79
C ALA A 72 7.51 -15.54 10.15
N VAL A 73 7.09 -16.31 11.16
CA VAL A 73 5.70 -16.35 11.63
C VAL A 73 5.30 -15.02 12.24
N VAL A 74 6.14 -14.42 13.09
CA VAL A 74 5.86 -13.11 13.69
C VAL A 74 5.69 -12.05 12.59
N LEU A 75 6.62 -11.98 11.64
CA LEU A 75 6.53 -11.04 10.52
C LEU A 75 5.31 -11.29 9.64
N LEU A 76 4.98 -12.54 9.35
CA LEU A 76 3.79 -12.90 8.58
C LEU A 76 2.53 -12.36 9.26
N VAL A 77 2.42 -12.57 10.57
CA VAL A 77 1.29 -12.11 11.38
C VAL A 77 1.21 -10.58 11.38
N LEU A 78 2.33 -9.89 11.61
CA LEU A 78 2.37 -8.42 11.58
C LEU A 78 1.99 -7.88 10.20
N THR A 79 2.52 -8.46 9.13
CA THR A 79 2.21 -8.08 7.74
C THR A 79 0.72 -8.27 7.44
N TYR A 80 0.14 -9.38 7.90
CA TYR A 80 -1.28 -9.65 7.73
C TYR A 80 -2.15 -8.61 8.44
N TYR A 81 -1.81 -8.26 9.68
CA TYR A 81 -2.54 -7.22 10.42
C TYR A 81 -2.39 -5.85 9.80
N ALA A 82 -1.20 -5.49 9.30
CA ALA A 82 -0.97 -4.24 8.58
C ALA A 82 -1.84 -4.16 7.31
N ALA A 83 -1.80 -5.19 6.46
CA ALA A 83 -2.62 -5.25 5.26
C ALA A 83 -4.13 -5.16 5.58
N ARG A 84 -4.57 -5.89 6.61
CA ARG A 84 -5.97 -5.90 7.03
C ARG A 84 -6.43 -4.58 7.65
N ALA A 85 -5.55 -3.85 8.34
CA ALA A 85 -5.86 -2.53 8.86
C ALA A 85 -6.10 -1.52 7.74
N VAL A 86 -5.27 -1.56 6.69
CA VAL A 86 -5.44 -0.69 5.51
C VAL A 86 -6.77 -0.95 4.81
N THR A 87 -7.11 -2.21 4.50
CA THR A 87 -8.39 -2.51 3.82
C THR A 87 -9.62 -2.18 4.67
N ARG A 88 -9.46 -2.02 5.99
CA ARG A 88 -10.53 -1.56 6.88
C ARG A 88 -10.67 -0.04 6.82
N ALA A 89 -9.57 0.70 6.84
CA ALA A 89 -9.57 2.16 6.74
C ALA A 89 -10.24 2.63 5.43
N GLU A 90 -9.96 1.97 4.30
CA GLU A 90 -10.60 2.25 3.02
C GLU A 90 -12.13 2.10 3.05
N ARG A 91 -12.65 1.10 3.78
CA ARG A 91 -14.11 0.88 3.89
C ARG A 91 -14.81 1.88 4.80
N GLU A 92 -14.13 2.35 5.84
CA GLU A 92 -14.69 3.33 6.76
C GLU A 92 -14.75 4.72 6.08
N ASP A 93 -13.78 5.07 5.23
CA ASP A 93 -13.78 6.31 4.43
C ASP A 93 -14.93 6.37 3.41
N ASP A 94 -15.21 5.26 2.70
CA ASP A 94 -16.37 5.13 1.81
C ASP A 94 -17.71 5.32 2.54
N SER A 95 -17.78 4.95 3.83
CA SER A 95 -18.99 5.07 4.65
C SER A 95 -19.16 6.43 5.32
N ALA A 96 -18.08 7.23 5.40
CA ALA A 96 -18.08 8.56 6.00
C ALA A 96 -18.52 9.65 5.01
N THR A 97 -18.64 9.33 3.72
CA THR A 97 -19.25 10.21 2.71
C THR A 97 -20.77 10.06 2.77
N PRO A 98 -21.54 11.07 3.22
CA PRO A 98 -23.00 11.02 3.17
C PRO A 98 -23.44 10.81 1.72
N PRO A 99 -24.39 9.91 1.43
CA PRO A 99 -24.88 9.70 0.07
C PRO A 99 -25.47 11.02 -0.46
N GLY A 100 -24.73 11.70 -1.33
CA GLY A 100 -25.12 13.00 -1.90
C GLY A 100 -24.07 14.10 -1.87
N TYR A 101 -22.90 13.92 -1.25
CA TYR A 101 -21.78 14.87 -1.33
C TYR A 101 -20.59 14.19 -2.01
N SER A 102 -20.47 14.34 -3.34
CA SER A 102 -19.20 14.03 -4.00
C SER A 102 -18.17 15.07 -3.56
N ARG A 103 -16.90 14.68 -3.43
CA ARG A 103 -15.80 15.63 -3.17
C ARG A 103 -15.76 16.76 -4.21
N ALA A 104 -16.23 16.47 -5.42
CA ALA A 104 -16.42 17.44 -6.50
C ALA A 104 -17.46 18.53 -6.16
N ASP A 105 -18.49 18.22 -5.37
CA ASP A 105 -19.53 19.18 -4.97
C ASP A 105 -19.06 20.04 -3.79
N ALA A 106 -18.21 19.49 -2.91
CA ALA A 106 -17.66 20.22 -1.77
C ALA A 106 -16.69 21.35 -2.18
N GLU A 107 -15.96 21.18 -3.29
CA GLU A 107 -15.03 22.19 -3.82
C GLU A 107 -15.77 23.39 -4.45
N VAL A 108 -16.93 23.15 -5.07
CA VAL A 108 -17.76 24.19 -5.70
C VAL A 108 -18.39 25.12 -4.66
N VAL A 109 -18.79 24.60 -3.49
CA VAL A 109 -19.41 25.39 -2.42
C VAL A 109 -18.41 26.36 -1.75
N SER A 110 -17.12 25.99 -1.67
CA SER A 110 -16.07 26.88 -1.13
C SER A 110 -15.62 27.99 -2.08
N ALA A 111 -16.05 27.98 -3.35
CA ALA A 111 -15.70 29.00 -4.34
C ALA A 111 -16.76 30.11 -4.48
N ASP A 112 -17.92 29.96 -3.85
CA ASP A 112 -19.08 30.87 -3.97
C ASP A 112 -19.28 31.79 -2.74
N ASP A 113 -18.39 31.71 -1.73
CA ASP A 113 -18.51 32.44 -0.45
C ASP A 113 -17.54 33.65 -0.31
N ASP A 114 -16.91 34.11 -1.40
CA ASP A 114 -16.10 35.36 -1.47
C ASP A 114 -16.66 36.37 -2.49
#